data_AF-A0A8X6VEG0-F1
#
_entry.id   AF-A0A8X6VEG0-F1
#
_cell.length_a   1.000
_cell.length_b   1.000
_cell.length_c   1.000
_cell.angle_alpha   90.00
_cell.angle_beta   90.00
_cell.angle_gamma   90.00
#
_symmetry.space_group_name_H-M   'P 1'
#
loop_
_entity.id
_entity.type
_entity.pdbx_description
1 polymer ?
#
loop_
_entity_poly.entity_id
_entity_poly.type
_entity_poly.pdbx_seq_one_letter_code
_entity_poly.pdbx_strand_id
1 'polypeptide(L)'
;MVQFQEINASFRGFTRTLRAAVDFDSVESAFFELRPAIHNVLNVSPVLRLRVIICLHVIFTKLISDELSETNISQTYYFCSNALRILSASQILSTVDEGFRKIFNSIETFTKNGSGWILSSIDFADLHIGNFLENRRGCKTARLPVRLANKRALLSIDCFDNKCFIYSVLAALFPLKKNAGRSSSYKNI
;
A
#
# COMPACT_ATOMS: atom_id res chain seq x y z
N MET A 1 10.04 11.48 19.78
CA MET A 1 9.77 10.20 19.09
C MET A 1 8.34 10.24 18.59
N VAL A 2 8.14 10.28 17.27
CA VAL A 2 6.81 10.36 16.66
C VAL A 2 6.00 9.10 16.99
N GLN A 3 4.78 9.28 17.51
CA GLN A 3 3.87 8.18 17.81
C GLN A 3 2.64 8.23 16.92
N PHE A 4 2.37 7.10 16.27
CA PHE A 4 1.17 6.89 15.46
C PHE A 4 0.04 6.32 16.31
N GLN A 5 -1.11 7.00 16.29
CA GLN A 5 -2.32 6.55 16.97
C GLN A 5 -3.38 6.14 15.94
N GLU A 6 -4.10 5.06 16.21
CA GLU A 6 -5.15 4.59 15.31
C GLU A 6 -6.40 5.48 15.42
N ILE A 7 -6.84 5.99 14.27
CA ILE A 7 -8.03 6.84 14.19
C ILE A 7 -9.18 6.08 13.54
N ASN A 8 -10.40 6.42 13.95
CA ASN A 8 -11.61 5.86 13.37
C ASN A 8 -11.77 6.33 11.91
N ALA A 9 -11.40 5.46 10.97
CA ALA A 9 -11.57 5.71 9.54
C ALA A 9 -12.93 5.23 9.02
N SER A 10 -13.36 5.78 7.88
CA SER A 10 -14.60 5.40 7.20
C SER A 10 -14.59 3.95 6.68
N PHE A 11 -13.41 3.39 6.40
CA PHE A 11 -13.20 2.05 5.85
C PHE A 11 -12.85 1.01 6.93
N ARG A 12 -13.63 0.97 8.01
CA ARG A 12 -13.41 0.04 9.13
C ARG A 12 -13.37 -1.41 8.64
N GLY A 13 -12.39 -2.18 9.11
CA GLY A 13 -12.21 -3.59 8.78
C GLY A 13 -11.45 -3.87 7.47
N PHE A 14 -11.26 -2.87 6.61
CA PHE A 14 -10.53 -3.01 5.34
C PHE A 14 -9.17 -2.29 5.37
N THR A 15 -9.13 -1.10 5.98
CA THR A 15 -7.90 -0.31 6.14
C THR A 15 -7.81 0.21 7.56
N ARG A 16 -6.60 0.19 8.12
CA ARG A 16 -6.25 0.87 9.37
C ARG A 16 -5.64 2.21 9.01
N THR A 17 -6.15 3.27 9.62
CA THR A 17 -5.56 4.62 9.47
C THR A 17 -4.91 4.99 10.78
N LEU A 18 -3.63 5.32 10.70
CA LEU A 18 -2.86 5.81 11.81
C LEU A 18 -2.53 7.28 11.56
N ARG A 19 -2.67 8.12 12.58
CA ARG A 19 -2.32 9.54 12.54
C ARG A 19 -1.24 9.82 13.57
N ALA A 20 -0.22 10.54 13.18
CA ALA A 20 0.73 11.15 14.09
C ALA A 20 0.55 12.67 14.05
N ALA A 21 0.31 13.28 15.21
CA ALA A 21 0.44 14.72 15.36
C ALA A 21 1.93 15.05 15.37
N VAL A 22 2.33 15.93 14.47
CA VAL A 22 3.72 16.34 14.25
C VAL A 22 3.74 17.86 14.11
N ASP A 23 4.92 18.44 14.27
CA ASP A 23 5.12 19.87 14.04
C ASP A 23 6.49 20.02 13.39
N PHE A 24 6.50 20.01 12.06
CA PHE A 24 7.74 20.10 11.28
C PHE A 24 7.71 21.33 10.38
N ASP A 25 8.78 22.13 10.49
CA ASP A 25 8.98 23.34 9.68
C ASP A 25 9.50 23.02 8.27
N SER A 26 9.97 21.79 8.05
CA SER A 26 10.60 21.38 6.80
C SER A 26 10.20 19.98 6.38
N VAL A 27 10.33 19.73 5.09
CA VAL A 27 10.01 18.45 4.47
C VAL A 27 11.09 17.41 4.81
N GLU A 28 12.33 17.85 4.98
CA GLU A 28 13.50 17.06 5.34
C GLU A 28 13.43 16.57 6.79
N SER A 29 13.03 17.44 7.73
CA SER A 29 12.82 17.04 9.13
C SER A 29 11.68 16.02 9.24
N ALA A 30 10.59 16.24 8.50
CA ALA A 30 9.51 15.28 8.41
C ALA A 30 10.00 13.92 7.88
N PHE A 31 10.84 13.90 6.83
CA PHE A 31 11.44 12.66 6.34
C PHE A 31 12.24 11.93 7.43
N PHE A 32 13.15 12.64 8.09
CA PHE A 32 14.10 12.06 9.02
C PHE A 32 13.42 11.41 10.23
N GLU A 33 12.37 12.05 10.75
CA GLU A 33 11.62 11.57 11.91
C GLU A 33 10.55 10.53 11.55
N LEU A 34 9.81 10.73 10.45
CA LEU A 34 8.72 9.83 10.07
C LEU A 34 9.24 8.52 9.47
N ARG A 35 10.35 8.53 8.74
CA ARG A 35 10.93 7.33 8.12
C ARG A 35 11.18 6.19 9.11
N PRO A 36 11.91 6.37 10.23
CA PRO A 36 12.11 5.32 11.22
C PRO A 36 10.80 4.98 11.96
N ALA A 37 9.94 5.97 12.22
CA ALA A 37 8.67 5.73 12.89
C ALA A 37 7.73 4.83 12.06
N ILE A 38 7.59 5.12 10.76
CA ILE A 38 6.80 4.30 9.82
C ILE A 38 7.41 2.92 9.68
N HIS A 39 8.74 2.81 9.62
CA HIS A 39 9.40 1.50 9.58
C HIS A 39 9.03 0.65 10.80
N ASN A 40 9.09 1.21 12.00
CA ASN A 40 8.75 0.49 13.24
C ASN A 40 7.29 0.07 13.29
N VAL A 41 6.38 0.90 12.77
CA VAL A 41 4.95 0.58 12.65
C VAL A 41 4.68 -0.57 11.67
N LEU A 42 5.41 -0.61 10.55
CA LEU A 42 5.20 -1.61 9.50
C LEU A 42 5.96 -2.91 9.75
N ASN A 43 7.08 -2.88 10.48
CA ASN A 43 7.95 -4.02 10.74
C ASN A 43 7.41 -4.94 11.84
N VAL A 44 6.20 -5.48 11.64
CA VAL A 44 5.52 -6.38 12.58
C VAL A 44 5.78 -7.85 12.23
N SER A 45 6.00 -8.18 10.95
CA SER A 45 6.26 -9.55 10.50
C SER A 45 7.26 -9.59 9.34
N PRO A 46 8.02 -10.68 9.16
CA PRO A 46 9.00 -10.81 8.07
C PRO A 46 8.34 -10.89 6.68
N VAL A 47 7.13 -11.46 6.62
CA VAL A 47 6.28 -11.49 5.42
C VAL A 47 5.20 -10.44 5.60
N LEU A 48 5.24 -9.41 4.78
CA LEU A 48 4.26 -8.33 4.79
C LEU A 48 3.40 -8.44 3.54
N ARG A 49 2.12 -8.10 3.66
CA ARG A 49 1.19 -8.11 2.54
C ARG A 49 0.37 -6.85 2.64
N LEU A 50 1.04 -5.73 2.46
CA LEU A 50 0.49 -4.42 2.78
C LEU A 50 0.41 -3.54 1.53
N ARG A 51 -0.70 -2.82 1.44
CA ARG A 51 -0.82 -1.61 0.63
C ARG A 51 -0.79 -0.44 1.58
N VAL A 52 0.13 0.49 1.35
CA VAL A 52 0.35 1.63 2.24
C VAL A 52 0.19 2.93 1.46
N ILE A 53 -0.48 3.92 2.04
CA ILE A 53 -0.51 5.29 1.55
C ILE A 53 -0.06 6.20 2.69
N ILE A 54 0.93 7.03 2.41
CA ILE A 54 1.45 8.05 3.33
C ILE A 54 0.84 9.38 2.89
N CYS A 55 0.29 10.16 3.81
CA CYS A 55 -0.26 11.47 3.54
C CYS A 55 0.28 12.48 4.57
N LEU A 56 0.75 13.63 4.10
CA LEU A 56 1.15 14.75 4.95
C LEU A 56 0.10 15.84 4.89
N HIS A 57 -0.26 16.35 6.06
CA HIS A 57 -1.07 17.56 6.21
C HIS A 57 -0.11 18.74 6.34
N VAL A 58 -0.10 19.60 5.33
CA VAL A 58 0.83 20.71 5.21
C VAL A 58 0.06 22.03 5.23
N ILE A 59 0.52 22.95 6.06
CA ILE A 59 0.01 24.32 6.12
C ILE A 59 0.90 25.21 5.29
N PHE A 60 0.29 25.94 4.36
CA PHE A 60 0.94 27.00 3.60
C PHE A 60 0.45 28.36 4.07
N THR A 61 1.37 29.31 4.16
CA THR A 61 1.09 30.70 4.46
C THR A 61 1.41 31.57 3.25
N LYS A 62 0.60 32.61 3.06
CA LYS A 62 0.83 33.64 2.07
C LYS A 62 0.60 35.00 2.70
N LEU A 63 1.58 35.87 2.54
CA LEU A 63 1.51 37.28 2.90
C LEU A 63 0.79 38.02 1.76
N ILE A 64 -0.29 38.72 2.10
CA ILE A 64 -0.93 39.69 1.20
C ILE A 64 -0.77 41.06 1.82
N SER A 65 0.07 41.87 1.18
CA SER A 65 0.22 43.29 1.49
C SER A 65 -0.75 44.09 0.61
N ASP A 66 -1.88 44.49 1.18
CA ASP A 66 -2.69 45.58 0.64
C ASP A 66 -2.31 46.89 1.36
N GLU A 67 -2.46 48.04 0.68
CA GLU A 67 -1.96 49.37 1.08
C GLU A 67 -2.34 49.85 2.51
N LEU A 68 -3.21 49.12 3.23
CA LEU A 68 -3.74 49.48 4.55
C LEU A 68 -3.64 48.36 5.61
N SER A 69 -3.25 47.12 5.27
CA SER A 69 -3.11 46.04 6.26
C SER A 69 -2.31 44.84 5.72
N GLU A 70 -1.36 44.34 6.51
CA GLU A 70 -0.70 43.06 6.28
C GLU A 70 -1.58 41.92 6.82
N THR A 71 -2.11 41.07 5.93
CA THR A 71 -2.89 39.89 6.34
C THR A 71 -2.17 38.61 5.93
N ASN A 72 -2.04 37.69 6.89
CA ASN A 72 -1.50 36.35 6.68
C ASN A 72 -2.65 35.39 6.38
N ILE A 73 -2.70 34.86 5.16
CA ILE A 73 -3.65 33.81 4.81
C ILE A 73 -2.95 32.46 4.99
N SER A 74 -3.54 31.59 5.80
CA SER A 74 -3.09 30.21 5.97
C SER A 74 -4.08 29.26 5.30
N GLN A 75 -3.58 28.31 4.51
CA GLN A 75 -4.40 27.26 3.89
C GLN A 75 -3.76 25.90 4.10
N THR A 76 -4.62 24.90 4.30
CA THR A 76 -4.20 23.53 4.58
C THR A 76 -4.39 22.65 3.35
N TYR A 77 -3.39 21.81 3.10
CA TYR A 77 -3.35 20.91 1.95
C TYR A 77 -2.88 19.52 2.36
N TYR A 78 -3.37 18.52 1.65
CA TYR A 78 -2.96 17.13 1.84
C TYR A 78 -2.11 16.67 0.66
N PHE A 79 -0.91 16.16 0.93
CA PHE A 79 -0.04 15.57 -0.08
C PHE A 79 0.18 14.09 0.21
N CYS A 80 -0.24 13.23 -0.71
CA CYS A 80 -0.22 11.78 -0.52
C CYS A 80 0.72 11.06 -1.50
N SER A 81 1.34 10.00 -1.03
CA SER A 81 2.08 9.04 -1.83
C SER A 81 1.16 8.28 -2.80
N ASN A 82 1.74 7.48 -3.69
CA ASN A 82 0.97 6.46 -4.40
C ASN A 82 0.62 5.32 -3.43
N ALA A 83 -0.24 4.41 -3.85
CA ALA A 83 -0.49 3.17 -3.10
C ALA A 83 0.74 2.25 -3.20
N LEU A 84 1.59 2.33 -2.18
CA LEU A 84 2.85 1.60 -2.06
C LEU A 84 2.58 0.12 -1.76
N ARG A 85 3.28 -0.77 -2.44
CA ARG A 85 3.19 -2.22 -2.24
C ARG A 85 4.38 -2.70 -1.43
N ILE A 86 4.13 -3.33 -0.28
CA ILE A 86 5.18 -3.90 0.57
C ILE A 86 4.91 -5.40 0.77
N LEU A 87 5.82 -6.22 0.27
CA LEU A 87 5.74 -7.69 0.35
C LEU A 87 6.70 -8.31 1.39
N SER A 88 7.75 -7.59 1.74
CA SER A 88 8.79 -8.04 2.67
C SER A 88 9.31 -6.89 3.52
N ALA A 89 9.78 -7.21 4.73
CA ALA A 89 10.37 -6.23 5.64
C ALA A 89 11.57 -5.48 5.03
N SER A 90 12.38 -6.15 4.19
CA SER A 90 13.52 -5.53 3.52
C SER A 90 13.12 -4.42 2.53
N GLN A 91 11.89 -4.47 2.02
CA GLN A 91 11.41 -3.48 1.05
C GLN A 91 10.91 -2.21 1.74
N ILE A 92 10.49 -2.26 3.01
CA ILE A 92 9.80 -1.17 3.71
C ILE A 92 10.50 0.18 3.50
N LEU A 93 11.79 0.27 3.84
CA LEU A 93 12.53 1.54 3.78
C LEU A 93 12.58 2.08 2.35
N SER A 94 12.93 1.24 1.37
CA SER A 94 12.99 1.67 -0.04
C SER A 94 11.64 2.15 -0.57
N THR A 95 10.53 1.50 -0.18
CA THR A 95 9.19 1.90 -0.61
C THR A 95 8.73 3.18 0.07
N VAL A 96 9.08 3.36 1.36
CA VAL A 96 8.80 4.59 2.10
C VAL A 96 9.56 5.77 1.50
N ASP A 97 10.85 5.58 1.16
CA ASP A 97 11.69 6.59 0.52
C ASP A 97 11.10 7.03 -0.84
N GLU A 98 10.61 6.08 -1.64
CA GLU A 98 9.88 6.38 -2.87
C GLU A 98 8.58 7.17 -2.62
N GLY A 99 7.84 6.79 -1.58
CA GLY A 99 6.61 7.48 -1.18
C GLY A 99 6.85 8.94 -0.83
N PHE A 100 7.85 9.21 0.01
CA PHE A 100 8.25 10.56 0.39
C PHE A 100 8.75 11.36 -0.80
N ARG A 101 9.58 10.78 -1.67
CA ARG A 101 10.05 11.45 -2.91
C ARG A 101 8.89 11.95 -3.76
N LYS A 102 7.82 11.17 -3.90
CA LYS A 102 6.61 11.60 -4.65
C LYS A 102 5.89 12.76 -3.95
N ILE A 103 5.77 12.70 -2.62
CA ILE A 103 5.17 13.78 -1.82
C ILE A 103 5.98 15.07 -1.98
N PHE A 104 7.31 14.98 -1.91
CA PHE A 104 8.20 16.14 -1.99
C PHE A 104 8.14 16.79 -3.36
N ASN A 105 8.16 15.98 -4.42
CA ASN A 105 7.96 16.49 -5.78
C ASN A 105 6.58 17.18 -5.93
N SER A 106 5.55 16.68 -5.25
CA SER A 106 4.21 17.27 -5.31
C SER A 106 4.15 18.62 -4.56
N ILE A 107 4.80 18.71 -3.40
CA ILE A 107 4.96 19.95 -2.63
C ILE A 107 5.78 20.98 -3.41
N GLU A 108 6.89 20.55 -4.02
CA GLU A 108 7.75 21.41 -4.84
C GLU A 108 7.00 21.93 -6.08
N THR A 109 6.22 21.07 -6.74
CA THR A 109 5.38 21.49 -7.88
C THR A 109 4.31 22.48 -7.43
N PHE A 110 3.72 22.27 -6.25
CA PHE A 110 2.72 23.17 -5.68
C PHE A 110 3.32 24.54 -5.33
N THR A 111 4.50 24.59 -4.72
CA THR A 111 5.20 25.84 -4.39
C THR A 111 5.66 26.58 -5.63
N LYS A 112 6.18 25.89 -6.65
CA LYS A 112 6.59 26.49 -7.94
C LYS A 112 5.42 27.09 -8.72
N ASN A 113 4.27 26.40 -8.72
CA ASN A 113 3.08 26.85 -9.45
C ASN A 113 2.18 27.78 -8.61
N GLY A 114 2.38 27.78 -7.29
CA GLY A 114 1.63 28.59 -6.34
C GLY A 114 2.06 30.05 -6.42
N SER A 115 1.09 30.96 -6.33
CA SER A 115 1.33 32.41 -6.37
C SER A 115 1.85 32.94 -5.02
N GLY A 116 3.04 32.51 -4.60
CA GLY A 116 3.72 32.98 -3.38
C GLY A 116 3.34 32.23 -2.09
N TRP A 117 2.99 30.95 -2.19
CA TRP A 117 2.74 30.11 -1.03
C TRP A 117 4.05 29.59 -0.44
N ILE A 118 4.24 29.79 0.87
CA ILE A 118 5.40 29.31 1.62
C ILE A 118 4.93 28.21 2.57
N LEU A 119 5.69 27.11 2.64
CA LEU A 119 5.42 26.05 3.60
C LEU A 119 5.64 26.61 5.01
N SER A 120 4.62 26.52 5.84
CA SER A 120 4.65 27.00 7.23
C SER A 120 4.98 25.86 8.18
N SER A 121 4.16 24.80 8.16
CA SER A 121 4.30 23.66 9.07
C SER A 121 3.67 22.40 8.47
N ILE A 122 4.04 21.25 9.03
CA ILE A 122 3.41 19.96 8.78
C ILE A 122 2.85 19.48 10.11
N ASP A 123 1.52 19.52 10.25
CA ASP A 123 0.85 19.28 11.53
C ASP A 123 0.49 17.81 11.76
N PHE A 124 0.25 17.07 10.67
CA PHE A 124 -0.17 15.68 10.75
C PHE A 124 0.47 14.82 9.67
N ALA A 125 0.82 13.60 10.05
CA ALA A 125 1.18 12.53 9.14
C ALA A 125 0.19 11.37 9.29
N ASP A 126 -0.51 11.07 8.20
CA ASP A 126 -1.45 9.96 8.12
C ASP A 126 -0.82 8.78 7.37
N LEU A 127 -0.99 7.59 7.93
CA LEU A 127 -0.55 6.33 7.38
C LEU A 127 -1.76 5.41 7.22
N HIS A 128 -2.15 5.17 5.98
CA HIS A 128 -3.22 4.24 5.65
C HIS A 128 -2.63 2.89 5.29
N ILE A 129 -3.00 1.86 6.04
CA ILE A 129 -2.50 0.49 5.88
C ILE A 129 -3.68 -0.41 5.52
N GLY A 130 -3.64 -0.97 4.31
CA GLY A 130 -4.59 -1.97 3.84
C GLY A 130 -3.93 -3.33 3.69
N ASN A 131 -4.70 -4.39 3.95
CA ASN A 131 -4.25 -5.74 3.64
C ASN A 131 -4.26 -5.96 2.12
N PHE A 132 -3.12 -6.36 1.60
CA PHE A 132 -2.93 -6.62 0.18
C PHE A 132 -2.88 -8.12 -0.08
N LEU A 133 -4.01 -8.66 -0.47
CA LEU A 133 -4.11 -10.06 -0.87
C LEU A 133 -3.73 -10.18 -2.36
N GLU A 134 -2.44 -10.30 -2.67
CA GLU A 134 -2.02 -10.80 -3.99
C GLU A 134 -2.52 -12.24 -4.12
N ASN A 135 -3.58 -12.41 -4.90
CA ASN A 135 -4.11 -13.68 -5.38
C ASN A 135 -4.13 -14.81 -4.34
N ARG A 136 -5.11 -14.78 -3.43
CA ARG A 136 -5.58 -16.02 -2.79
C ARG A 136 -6.28 -16.89 -3.83
N ARG A 137 -5.53 -17.57 -4.71
CA ARG A 137 -6.06 -18.66 -5.53
C ARG A 137 -5.07 -19.84 -5.58
N GLY A 138 -5.56 -20.94 -4.99
CA GLY A 138 -4.93 -22.26 -4.83
C GLY A 138 -4.99 -22.68 -3.35
N CYS A 139 -5.74 -23.69 -2.88
CA CYS A 139 -6.58 -24.69 -3.53
C CYS A 139 -7.97 -24.78 -2.85
N LYS A 140 -9.02 -24.69 -3.67
CA LYS A 140 -10.44 -24.99 -3.41
C LYS A 140 -11.04 -25.22 -4.80
N THR A 141 -12.03 -26.11 -4.98
CA THR A 141 -12.65 -26.45 -6.28
C THR A 141 -13.10 -25.21 -7.04
N ALA A 142 -12.18 -24.64 -7.85
CA ALA A 142 -12.46 -23.52 -8.72
C ALA A 142 -13.10 -24.12 -9.96
N ARG A 143 -14.42 -24.29 -9.92
CA ARG A 143 -15.16 -24.76 -11.10
C ARG A 143 -14.86 -23.81 -12.25
N LEU A 144 -14.35 -24.37 -13.34
CA LEU A 144 -14.18 -23.62 -14.58
C LEU A 144 -15.54 -23.06 -15.02
N PRO A 145 -15.60 -21.81 -15.49
CA PRO A 145 -16.78 -21.30 -16.18
C PRO A 145 -17.23 -22.27 -17.27
N VAL A 146 -18.55 -22.47 -17.44
CA VAL A 146 -19.12 -23.48 -18.35
C VAL A 146 -18.52 -23.40 -19.76
N ARG A 147 -18.33 -22.19 -20.30
CA ARG A 147 -17.71 -21.96 -21.62
C ARG A 147 -16.30 -22.52 -21.73
N LEU A 148 -15.51 -22.47 -20.67
CA LEU A 148 -14.15 -23.00 -20.64
C LEU A 148 -14.13 -24.51 -20.36
N ALA A 149 -15.02 -24.99 -19.49
CA ALA A 149 -15.17 -26.42 -19.21
C ALA A 149 -15.57 -27.20 -20.47
N ASN A 150 -16.49 -26.65 -21.27
CA ASN A 150 -16.96 -27.28 -22.51
C ASN A 150 -15.86 -27.40 -23.58
N LYS A 151 -14.86 -26.51 -23.58
CA LYS A 151 -13.73 -26.59 -24.50
C LYS A 151 -12.77 -27.74 -24.20
N ARG A 152 -12.82 -28.32 -23.00
CA ARG A 152 -11.94 -29.40 -22.52
C ARG A 152 -10.43 -29.16 -22.72
N ALA A 153 -10.04 -27.90 -22.93
CA ALA A 153 -8.65 -27.49 -23.15
C ALA A 153 -7.92 -27.12 -21.85
N LEU A 154 -8.66 -27.00 -20.74
CA LEU A 154 -8.11 -26.65 -19.43
C LEU A 154 -8.35 -27.82 -18.47
N LEU A 155 -7.30 -28.19 -17.75
CA LEU A 155 -7.37 -29.16 -16.67
C LEU A 155 -7.51 -28.42 -15.33
N SER A 156 -8.66 -28.58 -14.68
CA SER A 156 -8.86 -28.13 -13.30
C SER A 156 -8.67 -29.31 -12.36
N ILE A 157 -7.64 -29.24 -11.51
CA ILE A 157 -7.36 -30.28 -10.51
C ILE A 157 -8.02 -29.89 -9.19
N ASP A 158 -8.92 -30.75 -8.71
CA ASP A 158 -9.51 -30.64 -7.39
C ASP A 158 -8.48 -31.03 -6.33
N CYS A 159 -8.04 -30.05 -5.54
CA CYS A 159 -7.21 -30.29 -4.38
C CYS A 159 -7.71 -29.53 -3.14
N PHE A 160 -7.36 -30.08 -1.98
CA PHE A 160 -7.79 -29.59 -0.67
C PHE A 160 -6.59 -29.34 0.26
N ASP A 161 -5.38 -29.64 -0.21
CA ASP A 161 -4.13 -29.66 0.55
C ASP A 161 -3.14 -28.55 0.12
N ASN A 162 -3.63 -27.50 -0.56
CA ASN A 162 -2.85 -26.36 -1.06
C ASN A 162 -1.66 -26.73 -1.99
N LYS A 163 -1.66 -27.94 -2.57
CA LYS A 163 -0.62 -28.44 -3.49
C LYS A 163 -1.03 -28.35 -4.97
N CYS A 164 -2.00 -27.51 -5.33
CA CYS A 164 -2.50 -27.42 -6.71
C CYS A 164 -1.39 -27.13 -7.73
N PHE A 165 -0.41 -26.30 -7.39
CA PHE A 165 0.70 -26.00 -8.29
C PHE A 165 1.53 -27.25 -8.61
N ILE A 166 1.87 -28.04 -7.58
CA ILE A 166 2.59 -29.32 -7.73
C ILE A 166 1.78 -30.26 -8.62
N TYR A 167 0.48 -30.41 -8.36
CA TYR A 167 -0.37 -31.29 -9.16
C TYR A 167 -0.52 -30.80 -10.61
N SER A 168 -0.60 -29.48 -10.85
CA SER A 168 -0.64 -28.95 -12.22
C SER A 168 0.65 -29.24 -12.99
N VAL A 169 1.81 -29.14 -12.33
CA VAL A 169 3.10 -29.54 -12.92
C VAL A 169 3.14 -31.03 -13.19
N LEU A 170 2.74 -31.88 -12.23
CA LEU A 170 2.68 -33.33 -12.39
C LEU A 170 1.72 -33.75 -13.51
N ALA A 171 0.59 -33.08 -13.67
CA ALA A 171 -0.36 -33.37 -14.74
C ALA A 171 0.17 -33.02 -16.13
N ALA A 172 1.05 -32.02 -16.23
CA ALA A 172 1.71 -31.67 -17.48
C ALA A 172 2.85 -32.66 -17.82
N LEU A 173 3.64 -33.08 -16.82
CA LEU A 173 4.74 -34.02 -17.00
C LEU A 173 4.27 -35.47 -17.20
N PHE A 174 3.23 -35.88 -16.47
CA PHE A 174 2.67 -37.23 -16.45
C PHE A 174 1.17 -37.20 -16.78
N PRO A 175 0.80 -36.98 -18.05
CA PRO A 175 -0.59 -36.83 -18.44
C PRO A 175 -1.38 -38.14 -18.26
N LEU A 176 -2.46 -38.07 -17.48
CA LEU A 176 -3.35 -39.20 -17.21
C LEU A 176 -4.58 -39.17 -18.13
N LYS A 177 -4.94 -40.33 -18.70
CA LYS A 177 -6.13 -40.47 -19.56
C LYS A 177 -7.45 -40.48 -18.78
N LYS A 178 -7.43 -40.91 -17.51
CA LYS A 178 -8.60 -41.02 -16.64
C LYS A 178 -8.35 -40.24 -15.35
N ASN A 179 -9.38 -39.56 -14.85
CA ASN A 179 -9.35 -38.89 -13.54
C ASN A 179 -8.20 -37.89 -13.34
N ALA A 180 -7.71 -37.24 -14.41
CA ALA A 180 -6.66 -36.22 -14.36
C ALA A 180 -7.07 -34.99 -13.52
N GLY A 181 -8.36 -34.77 -13.30
CA GLY A 181 -8.84 -33.70 -12.42
C GLY A 181 -8.72 -34.00 -10.93
N ARG A 182 -8.29 -35.20 -10.51
CA ARG A 182 -8.22 -35.57 -9.08
C ARG A 182 -6.79 -35.49 -8.56
N SER A 183 -6.57 -34.72 -7.49
CA SER A 183 -5.27 -34.67 -6.80
C SER A 183 -4.75 -36.04 -6.34
N SER A 184 -5.64 -36.97 -5.94
CA SER A 184 -5.27 -38.33 -5.55
C SER A 184 -4.53 -39.11 -6.64
N SER A 185 -4.79 -38.79 -7.92
CA SER A 185 -4.16 -39.45 -9.06
C SER A 185 -2.66 -39.15 -9.19
N TYR A 186 -2.18 -38.11 -8.50
CA TYR A 186 -0.81 -37.62 -8.59
C TYR A 186 -0.01 -37.83 -7.30
N LYS A 187 -0.60 -38.46 -6.26
CA LYS A 187 0.07 -38.66 -4.97
C LYS A 187 1.13 -39.77 -4.97
N ASN A 188 1.03 -40.69 -5.93
CA ASN A 188 1.89 -41.87 -6.05
C ASN A 188 2.81 -41.81 -7.28
N ILE A 189 2.92 -40.63 -7.90
CA ILE A 189 3.86 -40.34 -8.98
C ILE A 189 5.04 -39.62 -8.35
#